data_AF-A0A8S8ZF17-F1
#
_entry.id   AF-A0A8S8ZF17-F1
#
_cell.length_a   1.000
_cell.length_b   1.000
_cell.length_c   1.000
_cell.angle_alpha   90.00
_cell.angle_beta   90.00
_cell.angle_gamma   90.00
#
_symmetry.space_group_name_H-M   'P 1'
#
loop_
_entity.id
_entity.type
_entity.pdbx_description
1 polymer ?
#
loop_
_entity_poly.entity_id
_entity_poly.type
_entity_poly.pdbx_seq_one_letter_code
_entity_poly.pdbx_strand_id
1 'polypeptide(L)'
;MTGAAHVSMLIIGRMLVGYAVGTITGVAPVFGAEIAKVSTVFYVCAWGFFVALWTGVGEGKWHNPNQWRAGFAIQSIPALALGVGVLFISESPRWLCLKGRHEEAEKAFRSYHHNGSNDEWCKEEFRRMQANIALELQARGDFPGQSSSRHRPSESLFLSDLLSGWPRF
;
A
#
# COMPACT_ATOMS: atom_id res chain seq x y z
N MET A 1 16.94 5.87 15.27
CA MET A 1 16.47 5.24 16.54
C MET A 1 17.60 4.46 17.22
N THR A 2 18.38 3.67 16.47
CA THR A 2 19.51 2.87 16.97
C THR A 2 20.63 3.68 17.63
N GLY A 3 20.82 4.95 17.27
CA GLY A 3 21.84 5.84 17.85
C GLY A 3 21.32 6.82 18.93
N ALA A 4 20.10 6.65 19.45
CA ALA A 4 19.50 7.64 20.33
C ALA A 4 20.19 7.71 21.71
N ALA A 5 20.68 8.92 22.07
CA ALA A 5 21.29 9.22 23.36
C ALA A 5 20.30 9.81 24.38
N HIS A 6 19.19 10.40 23.91
CA HIS A 6 18.17 11.03 24.74
C HIS A 6 16.76 10.55 24.36
N VAL A 7 15.85 10.51 25.34
CA VAL A 7 14.46 10.08 25.16
C VAL A 7 13.71 10.94 24.13
N SER A 8 14.01 12.23 24.05
CA SER A 8 13.45 13.16 23.06
C SER A 8 13.71 12.71 21.62
N MET A 9 14.92 12.19 21.34
CA MET A 9 15.30 11.68 20.02
C MET A 9 14.53 10.40 19.65
N LEU A 10 14.17 9.58 20.64
CA LEU A 10 13.29 8.42 20.41
C LEU A 10 11.88 8.87 20.03
N ILE A 11 11.31 9.86 20.73
CA ILE A 11 9.96 10.37 20.48
C ILE A 11 9.86 10.95 19.06
N ILE A 12 10.80 11.84 18.68
CA ILE A 12 10.84 12.45 17.35
C ILE A 12 11.00 11.37 16.28
N GLY A 13 11.89 10.39 16.51
CA GLY A 13 12.05 9.26 15.59
C GLY A 13 10.74 8.51 15.38
N ARG A 14 9.95 8.26 16.44
CA ARG A 14 8.67 7.53 16.32
C ARG A 14 7.62 8.33 15.56
N MET A 15 7.58 9.64 15.73
CA MET A 15 6.68 10.50 14.96
C MET A 15 6.99 10.44 13.45
N LEU A 16 8.28 10.53 13.08
CA LEU A 16 8.71 10.44 11.69
C LEU A 16 8.40 9.08 11.07
N VAL A 17 8.69 7.99 11.79
CA VAL A 17 8.36 6.63 11.31
C VAL A 17 6.85 6.45 11.19
N GLY A 18 6.07 6.95 12.15
CA GLY A 18 4.60 6.89 12.08
C GLY A 18 4.03 7.62 10.86
N TYR A 19 4.54 8.81 10.56
CA TYR A 19 4.18 9.55 9.36
C TYR A 19 4.53 8.78 8.07
N ALA A 20 5.77 8.28 7.99
CA ALA A 20 6.22 7.51 6.83
C ALA A 20 5.36 6.25 6.60
N VAL A 21 5.15 5.44 7.64
CA VAL A 21 4.32 4.23 7.56
C VAL A 21 2.87 4.57 7.21
N GLY A 22 2.32 5.66 7.74
CA GLY A 22 0.98 6.14 7.40
C GLY A 22 0.82 6.42 5.90
N THR A 23 1.77 7.13 5.30
CA THR A 23 1.73 7.40 3.84
C THR A 23 1.88 6.13 3.00
N ILE A 24 2.81 5.23 3.36
CA ILE A 24 3.06 3.99 2.62
C ILE A 24 1.86 3.05 2.68
N THR A 25 1.14 3.01 3.82
CA THR A 25 -0.02 2.13 4.01
C THR A 25 -1.17 2.47 3.05
N GLY A 26 -1.30 3.73 2.61
CA GLY A 26 -2.27 4.11 1.59
C GLY A 26 -1.80 3.82 0.17
N VAL A 27 -0.51 4.04 -0.12
CA VAL A 27 0.04 3.94 -1.48
C VAL A 27 0.32 2.49 -1.89
N ALA A 28 0.87 1.68 -0.98
CA ALA A 28 1.28 0.31 -1.25
C ALA A 28 0.15 -0.60 -1.78
N PRO A 29 -1.07 -0.65 -1.16
CA PRO A 29 -2.13 -1.52 -1.67
C PRO A 29 -2.71 -1.03 -3.00
N VAL A 30 -2.73 0.29 -3.24
CA VAL A 30 -3.18 0.86 -4.53
C VAL A 30 -2.22 0.44 -5.63
N PHE A 31 -0.92 0.65 -5.42
CA PHE A 31 0.13 0.22 -6.35
C PHE A 31 0.12 -1.30 -6.57
N GLY A 32 -0.06 -2.07 -5.50
CA GLY A 32 -0.17 -3.52 -5.56
C GLY A 32 -1.37 -4.01 -6.36
N ALA A 33 -2.51 -3.34 -6.25
CA ALA A 33 -3.72 -3.64 -7.02
C ALA A 33 -3.57 -3.33 -8.52
N GLU A 34 -2.63 -2.47 -8.90
CA GLU A 34 -2.41 -2.07 -10.29
C GLU A 34 -1.42 -2.97 -11.04
N ILE A 35 -0.50 -3.64 -10.34
CA ILE A 35 0.67 -4.30 -10.95
C ILE A 35 0.69 -5.81 -10.71
N ALA A 36 0.15 -6.31 -9.60
CA ALA A 36 0.32 -7.70 -9.21
C ALA A 36 -1.02 -8.37 -8.89
N LYS A 37 -1.04 -9.71 -8.99
CA LYS A 37 -2.11 -10.49 -8.38
C LYS A 37 -2.11 -10.16 -6.89
N VAL A 38 -3.26 -9.71 -6.39
CA VAL A 38 -3.48 -9.29 -5.00
C VAL A 38 -2.88 -10.28 -4.00
N SER A 39 -2.93 -11.58 -4.30
CA SER A 39 -2.33 -12.64 -3.49
C SER A 39 -0.82 -12.47 -3.24
N THR A 40 -0.03 -12.14 -4.27
CA THR A 40 1.43 -12.00 -4.16
C THR A 40 1.82 -10.85 -3.23
N VAL A 41 1.10 -9.73 -3.28
CA VAL A 41 1.32 -8.58 -2.40
C VAL A 41 1.06 -8.95 -0.95
N PHE A 42 -0.04 -9.66 -0.67
CA PHE A 42 -0.35 -10.14 0.67
C PHE A 42 0.70 -11.12 1.20
N TYR A 43 1.20 -12.05 0.36
CA TYR A 43 2.25 -12.98 0.78
C TYR A 43 3.55 -12.27 1.16
N VAL A 44 4.01 -11.30 0.38
CA VAL A 44 5.24 -10.55 0.68
C VAL A 44 5.09 -9.74 1.96
N CYS A 45 3.95 -9.07 2.15
CA CYS A 45 3.66 -8.34 3.40
C CYS A 45 3.60 -9.27 4.61
N ALA A 46 2.91 -10.42 4.51
CA ALA A 46 2.79 -11.38 5.60
C ALA A 46 4.15 -11.96 6.00
N TRP A 47 5.01 -12.29 5.03
CA TRP A 47 6.38 -12.71 5.28
C TRP A 47 7.21 -11.61 5.95
N GLY A 48 7.06 -10.35 5.52
CA GLY A 48 7.72 -9.21 6.15
C GLY A 48 7.33 -9.05 7.63
N PHE A 49 6.04 -9.16 7.95
CA PHE A 49 5.55 -9.14 9.32
C PHE A 49 6.07 -10.34 10.13
N PHE A 50 6.09 -11.54 9.56
CA PHE A 50 6.60 -12.73 10.22
C PHE A 50 8.08 -12.58 10.61
N VAL A 51 8.92 -12.10 9.70
CA VAL A 51 10.35 -11.87 9.97
C VAL A 51 10.53 -10.81 11.06
N ALA A 52 9.75 -9.72 11.02
CA ALA A 52 9.82 -8.67 12.05
C ALA A 52 9.44 -9.19 13.45
N LEU A 53 8.40 -10.01 13.53
CA LEU A 53 7.99 -10.65 14.79
C LEU A 53 9.05 -11.63 15.30
N TRP A 54 9.65 -12.42 14.40
CA TRP A 54 10.72 -13.36 14.75
C TRP A 54 11.97 -12.67 15.30
N THR A 55 12.37 -11.54 14.72
CA THR A 55 13.51 -10.76 15.22
C THR A 55 13.26 -10.23 16.64
N GLY A 56 12.02 -9.83 16.95
CA GLY A 56 11.65 -9.40 18.31
C GLY A 56 11.72 -10.52 19.35
N VAL A 57 11.39 -11.76 18.98
CA VAL A 57 11.55 -12.94 19.85
C VAL A 57 13.03 -13.26 20.08
N GLY A 58 13.88 -13.04 19.08
CA GLY A 58 15.33 -13.23 19.16
C GLY A 58 16.00 -12.30 20.17
N GLU A 59 15.56 -11.03 20.24
CA GLU A 59 16.10 -10.03 21.16
C GLU A 59 15.79 -10.34 22.63
N GLY A 60 14.61 -10.88 22.93
CA GLY A 60 14.17 -11.17 24.31
C GLY A 60 14.98 -12.25 25.04
N LYS A 61 15.86 -12.99 24.34
CA LYS A 61 16.68 -14.06 24.94
C LYS A 61 18.06 -13.59 25.43
N TRP A 62 18.49 -12.40 25.06
CA TRP A 62 19.80 -11.87 25.45
C TRP A 62 19.66 -11.15 26.82
N HIS A 63 20.73 -10.93 27.60
CA HIS A 63 20.67 -10.22 28.92
C HIS A 63 21.48 -8.89 29.00
N ASN A 64 21.26 -7.95 28.10
CA ASN A 64 22.04 -6.74 27.84
C ASN A 64 21.08 -5.55 27.72
N PRO A 65 21.28 -4.46 28.48
CA PRO A 65 20.34 -3.33 28.53
C PRO A 65 20.16 -2.56 27.21
N ASN A 66 21.05 -2.77 26.23
CA ASN A 66 21.05 -2.09 24.93
C ASN A 66 20.47 -2.92 23.77
N GLN A 67 19.85 -4.08 24.04
CA GLN A 67 19.37 -4.99 22.98
C GLN A 67 18.31 -4.43 22.07
N TRP A 68 17.40 -3.61 22.59
CA TRP A 68 16.34 -2.98 21.80
C TRP A 68 16.93 -2.18 20.63
N ARG A 69 18.18 -1.70 20.74
CA ARG A 69 18.89 -1.02 19.65
C ARG A 69 19.28 -1.98 18.53
N ALA A 70 19.63 -3.23 18.85
CA ALA A 70 19.96 -4.25 17.87
C ALA A 70 18.73 -4.62 17.02
N GLY A 71 17.54 -4.67 17.62
CA GLY A 71 16.30 -4.90 16.89
C GLY A 71 15.98 -3.86 15.84
N PHE A 72 16.08 -2.58 16.22
CA PHE A 72 15.92 -1.50 15.25
C PHE A 72 17.01 -1.51 14.18
N ALA A 73 18.22 -1.97 14.50
CA ALA A 73 19.31 -2.06 13.52
C ALA A 73 19.02 -3.16 12.48
N ILE A 74 18.61 -4.35 12.94
CA ILE A 74 18.26 -5.46 12.05
C ILE A 74 17.07 -5.10 11.16
N GLN A 75 16.02 -4.47 11.71
CA GLN A 75 14.85 -4.03 10.95
C GLN A 75 15.16 -2.90 9.95
N SER A 76 16.21 -2.10 10.20
CA SER A 76 16.61 -1.04 9.27
C SER A 76 17.21 -1.58 7.96
N ILE A 77 17.79 -2.78 7.96
CA ILE A 77 18.39 -3.40 6.77
C ILE A 77 17.35 -3.66 5.66
N PRO A 78 16.26 -4.42 5.89
CA PRO A 78 15.23 -4.61 4.85
C PRO A 78 14.50 -3.31 4.51
N ALA A 79 14.33 -2.39 5.45
CA ALA A 79 13.72 -1.09 5.17
C ALA A 79 14.57 -0.24 4.21
N LEU A 80 15.89 -0.22 4.39
CA LEU A 80 16.81 0.45 3.47
C LEU A 80 16.88 -0.26 2.13
N ALA A 81 16.92 -1.60 2.13
CA ALA A 81 16.90 -2.38 0.88
C ALA A 81 15.64 -2.11 0.06
N LEU A 82 14.47 -2.05 0.71
CA LEU A 82 13.21 -1.66 0.05
C LEU A 82 13.23 -0.21 -0.42
N GLY A 83 13.74 0.72 0.41
CA GLY A 83 13.87 2.13 0.03
C GLY A 83 14.73 2.32 -1.22
N VAL A 84 15.84 1.59 -1.32
CA VAL A 84 16.69 1.56 -2.52
C VAL A 84 15.96 0.86 -3.68
N GLY A 85 15.26 -0.24 -3.42
CA GLY A 85 14.49 -0.97 -4.42
C GLY A 85 13.39 -0.14 -5.09
N VAL A 86 12.74 0.76 -4.35
CA VAL A 86 11.72 1.68 -4.88
C VAL A 86 12.29 2.62 -5.95
N LEU A 87 13.58 2.98 -5.88
CA LEU A 87 14.21 3.83 -6.89
C LEU A 87 14.36 3.14 -8.26
N PHE A 88 14.33 1.80 -8.29
CA PHE A 88 14.44 1.01 -9.52
C PHE A 88 13.08 0.57 -10.09
N ILE A 89 12.00 0.80 -9.35
CA ILE A 89 10.64 0.44 -9.75
C ILE A 89 10.10 1.52 -10.70
N SER A 90 9.48 1.09 -11.81
CA SER A 90 8.79 2.01 -12.71
C SER A 90 7.57 2.63 -12.04
N GLU A 91 7.23 3.86 -12.40
CA GLU A 91 6.04 4.52 -11.87
C GLU A 91 4.75 3.76 -12.23
N SER A 92 3.70 3.95 -11.42
CA SER A 92 2.40 3.33 -11.67
C SER A 92 1.87 3.71 -13.07
N PRO A 93 1.49 2.74 -13.92
CA PRO A 93 0.94 3.02 -15.24
C PRO A 93 -0.39 3.79 -15.17
N ARG A 94 -1.21 3.55 -14.14
CA ARG A 94 -2.48 4.29 -13.93
C ARG A 94 -2.23 5.75 -13.56
N TRP A 95 -1.29 6.01 -12.66
CA TRP A 95 -0.93 7.37 -12.28
C TRP A 95 -0.37 8.17 -13.46
N LEU A 96 0.49 7.54 -14.28
CA LEU A 96 1.02 8.14 -15.50
C LEU A 96 -0.09 8.48 -16.51
N CYS A 97 -1.07 7.57 -16.68
CA CYS A 97 -2.25 7.83 -17.51
C CYS A 97 -3.09 9.01 -16.97
N LEU A 98 -3.28 9.12 -15.65
CA LEU A 98 -3.99 10.26 -15.03
C LEU A 98 -3.27 11.59 -15.23
N LYS A 99 -1.95 11.58 -15.43
CA LYS A 99 -1.14 12.76 -15.72
C LYS A 99 -1.03 13.07 -17.22
N GLY A 100 -1.66 12.27 -18.09
CA GLY A 100 -1.59 12.41 -19.54
C GLY A 100 -0.28 11.90 -20.18
N ARG A 101 0.58 11.21 -19.41
CA ARG A 101 1.86 10.64 -19.88
C ARG A 101 1.66 9.22 -20.41
N HIS A 102 0.95 9.08 -21.52
CA HIS A 102 0.51 7.78 -22.04
C HIS A 102 1.66 6.87 -22.53
N GLU A 103 2.69 7.43 -23.16
CA GLU A 103 3.84 6.66 -23.67
C GLU A 103 4.65 6.02 -22.53
N GLU A 104 4.87 6.77 -21.45
CA GLU A 104 5.56 6.27 -20.27
C GLU A 104 4.73 5.23 -19.52
N ALA A 105 3.40 5.44 -19.47
CA ALA A 105 2.49 4.47 -18.89
C ALA A 105 2.52 3.12 -19.62
N GLU A 106 2.60 3.13 -20.96
CA GLU A 106 2.70 1.91 -21.75
C GLU A 106 4.01 1.17 -21.48
N LYS A 107 5.13 1.91 -21.42
CA LYS A 107 6.44 1.35 -21.10
C LYS A 107 6.47 0.71 -19.71
N ALA A 108 5.92 1.39 -18.70
CA ALA A 108 5.80 0.86 -17.34
C ALA A 108 4.91 -0.39 -17.31
N PHE A 109 3.75 -0.35 -17.97
CA PHE A 109 2.82 -1.49 -18.03
C PHE A 109 3.46 -2.74 -18.66
N ARG A 110 4.17 -2.55 -19.78
CA ARG A 110 4.94 -3.62 -20.44
C ARG A 110 6.05 -4.15 -19.53
N SER A 111 6.76 -3.30 -18.79
CA SER A 111 7.82 -3.77 -17.88
C SER A 111 7.32 -4.76 -16.82
N TYR A 112 6.05 -4.67 -16.40
CA TYR A 112 5.47 -5.55 -15.38
C TYR A 112 4.81 -6.80 -15.95
N HIS A 113 4.18 -6.70 -17.13
CA HIS A 113 3.31 -7.75 -17.65
C HIS A 113 3.86 -8.48 -18.88
N HIS A 114 4.89 -7.94 -19.54
CA HIS A 114 5.42 -8.52 -20.76
C HIS A 114 6.25 -9.79 -20.46
N ASN A 115 5.76 -10.94 -20.93
CA ASN A 115 6.42 -12.23 -20.77
C ASN A 115 7.12 -12.72 -22.05
N GLY A 116 7.48 -11.81 -22.97
CA GLY A 116 8.20 -12.13 -24.21
C GLY A 116 7.33 -12.50 -25.43
N SER A 117 6.13 -13.04 -25.21
CA SER A 117 5.24 -13.51 -26.29
C SER A 117 3.83 -12.88 -26.26
N ASN A 118 3.57 -11.96 -25.34
CA ASN A 118 2.22 -11.49 -25.01
C ASN A 118 1.93 -10.03 -25.41
N ASP A 119 2.54 -9.57 -26.50
CA ASP A 119 2.51 -8.16 -26.92
C ASP A 119 1.09 -7.67 -27.25
N GLU A 120 0.32 -8.48 -27.97
CA GLU A 120 -1.06 -8.13 -28.36
C GLU A 120 -2.01 -8.05 -27.16
N TRP A 121 -1.91 -9.00 -26.21
CA TRP A 121 -2.68 -8.92 -24.97
C TRP A 121 -2.28 -7.69 -24.14
N CYS A 122 -0.98 -7.36 -24.06
CA CYS A 122 -0.52 -6.20 -23.31
C CYS A 122 -1.11 -4.90 -23.88
N LYS A 123 -1.15 -4.76 -25.21
CA LYS A 123 -1.75 -3.59 -25.88
C LYS A 123 -3.25 -3.49 -25.62
N GLU A 124 -3.96 -4.61 -25.71
CA GLU A 124 -5.41 -4.65 -25.50
C GLU A 124 -5.77 -4.36 -24.04
N GLU A 125 -5.07 -4.97 -23.09
CA GLU A 125 -5.29 -4.73 -21.66
C GLU A 125 -4.96 -3.29 -21.27
N PHE A 126 -3.87 -2.74 -21.80
CA PHE A 126 -3.52 -1.33 -21.59
C PHE A 126 -4.58 -0.38 -22.17
N ARG A 127 -5.13 -0.68 -23.35
CA ARG A 127 -6.21 0.10 -23.97
C ARG A 127 -7.49 0.06 -23.13
N ARG A 128 -7.84 -1.10 -22.57
CA ARG A 128 -8.97 -1.26 -21.64
C ARG A 128 -8.76 -0.44 -20.37
N MET A 129 -7.56 -0.47 -19.81
CA MET A 129 -7.20 0.36 -18.65
C MET A 129 -7.37 1.86 -18.95
N GLN A 130 -6.87 2.33 -20.10
CA GLN A 130 -7.04 3.72 -20.53
C GLN A 130 -8.51 4.12 -20.69
N ALA A 131 -9.32 3.26 -21.31
CA ALA A 131 -10.76 3.50 -21.47
C ALA A 131 -11.47 3.62 -20.11
N ASN A 132 -11.17 2.72 -19.17
CA ASN A 132 -11.72 2.79 -17.81
C ASN A 132 -11.33 4.09 -17.09
N ILE A 133 -10.07 4.52 -17.19
CA ILE A 133 -9.61 5.77 -16.58
C ILE A 133 -10.29 6.97 -17.23
N ALA A 134 -10.46 6.98 -18.55
CA ALA A 134 -11.16 8.05 -19.26
C ALA A 134 -12.63 8.16 -18.82
N LEU A 135 -13.32 7.02 -18.64
CA LEU A 135 -14.67 6.97 -18.11
C LEU A 135 -14.74 7.49 -16.67
N GLU A 136 -13.79 7.11 -15.81
CA GLU A 136 -13.71 7.63 -14.44
C GLU A 136 -13.44 9.14 -14.41
N LEU A 137 -12.60 9.66 -15.31
CA LEU A 137 -12.32 11.09 -15.44
C LEU A 137 -13.55 11.86 -15.95
N GLN A 138 -14.30 11.30 -16.89
CA GLN A 138 -15.57 11.87 -17.35
C GLN A 138 -16.63 11.86 -16.23
N ALA A 139 -16.74 10.77 -15.48
CA ALA A 139 -17.62 10.67 -14.32
C ALA A 139 -17.20 11.62 -13.18
N ARG A 140 -15.91 11.97 -13.08
CA ARG A 140 -15.40 13.02 -12.18
C ARG A 140 -15.58 14.44 -12.73
N GLY A 141 -15.74 14.58 -14.05
CA GLY A 141 -15.88 15.86 -14.78
C GLY A 141 -17.29 16.43 -14.77
N ASP A 142 -18.28 15.68 -14.30
CA ASP A 142 -19.63 16.18 -13.99
C ASP A 142 -19.71 16.40 -12.47
N PHE A 143 -19.41 17.62 -12.00
CA PHE A 143 -20.04 18.35 -10.88
C PHE A 143 -19.23 19.57 -10.39
N PRO A 144 -19.59 20.80 -10.79
CA PRO A 144 -19.48 21.95 -9.89
C PRO A 144 -20.65 21.89 -8.91
N GLY A 145 -20.48 21.23 -7.76
CA GLY A 145 -21.39 21.38 -6.61
C GLY A 145 -22.32 20.23 -6.22
N GLN A 146 -22.04 18.96 -6.57
CA GLN A 146 -22.66 17.83 -5.86
C GLN A 146 -21.61 17.07 -5.06
N SER A 147 -21.61 17.33 -3.76
CA SER A 147 -21.26 16.30 -2.79
C SER A 147 -22.16 15.10 -3.10
N SER A 148 -21.58 14.05 -3.67
CA SER A 148 -22.22 12.75 -3.74
C SER A 148 -22.51 12.31 -2.31
N SER A 149 -23.73 12.59 -1.86
CA SER A 149 -24.39 11.88 -0.78
C SER A 149 -24.58 10.47 -1.30
N ARG A 150 -23.49 9.69 -1.22
CA ARG A 150 -23.57 8.24 -1.28
C ARG A 150 -24.54 7.88 -0.16
N HIS A 151 -25.76 7.54 -0.53
CA HIS A 151 -26.80 7.09 0.39
C HIS A 151 -26.24 5.82 1.03
N ARG A 152 -25.55 5.97 2.17
CA ARG A 152 -25.26 4.87 3.07
C ARG A 152 -26.64 4.44 3.55
N PRO A 153 -27.11 3.20 3.28
CA PRO A 153 -28.28 2.72 3.96
C PRO A 153 -28.04 2.94 5.45
N SER A 154 -28.96 3.66 6.09
CA SER A 154 -28.76 4.16 7.45
C SER A 154 -28.44 2.99 8.37
N GLU A 155 -27.36 3.10 9.14
CA GLU A 155 -26.93 2.08 10.11
C GLU A 155 -28.06 1.75 11.12
N SER A 156 -29.06 2.64 11.25
CA SER A 156 -30.28 2.41 12.03
C SER A 156 -31.17 1.29 11.49
N LEU A 157 -31.26 1.10 10.17
CA LEU A 157 -32.04 0.00 9.55
C LEU A 157 -31.35 -1.35 9.76
N PHE A 158 -30.02 -1.38 9.69
CA PHE A 158 -29.25 -2.59 9.95
C PHE A 158 -29.31 -2.99 11.43
N LEU A 159 -29.28 -2.01 12.34
CA LEU A 159 -29.44 -2.26 13.77
C LEU A 159 -30.87 -2.68 14.15
N SER A 160 -31.92 -2.18 13.48
CA SER A 160 -33.29 -2.65 13.73
C SER A 160 -33.52 -4.08 13.25
N ASP A 161 -32.92 -4.47 12.13
CA ASP A 161 -32.99 -5.85 11.62
C ASP A 161 -32.18 -6.81 12.49
N LEU A 162 -31.03 -6.36 13.01
CA LEU A 162 -30.20 -7.15 13.93
C LEU A 162 -30.88 -7.37 15.29
N LEU A 163 -31.55 -6.34 15.82
CA LEU A 163 -32.23 -6.39 17.12
C LEU A 163 -33.59 -7.09 17.05
N SER A 164 -34.26 -7.11 15.90
CA SER A 164 -35.52 -7.84 15.70
C SER A 164 -35.34 -9.35 15.53
N GLY A 165 -34.15 -9.81 15.14
CA GLY A 165 -33.80 -11.23 15.01
C GLY A 165 -33.26 -11.91 16.27
N TRP A 166 -33.12 -11.20 17.39
CA TRP A 166 -32.55 -11.77 18.62
C TRP A 166 -33.60 -12.54 19.44
N PRO A 167 -33.35 -13.79 19.85
CA PRO A 167 -34.27 -14.52 20.73
C PRO A 167 -34.32 -13.82 22.10
N ARG A 168 -35.51 -13.32 22.46
CA ARG A 168 -35.81 -12.74 23.77
C ARG A 168 -35.77 -13.86 24.82
N PHE A 169 -34.74 -13.85 25.66
CA PHE A 169 -34.71 -14.55 26.94
C PHE A 169 -35.13 -13.58 28.05
#